data_AF-A0A1H5S3J4-F1
#
_entry.id   AF-A0A1H5S3J4-F1
#
_cell.length_a   1.000
_cell.length_b   1.000
_cell.length_c   1.000
_cell.angle_alpha   90.00
_cell.angle_beta   90.00
_cell.angle_gamma   90.00
#
_symmetry.space_group_name_H-M   'P 1'
#
loop_
_entity.id
_entity.type
_entity.pdbx_description
1 polymer ?
#
loop_
_entity_poly.entity_id
_entity_poly.type
_entity_poly.pdbx_seq_one_letter_code
_entity_poly.pdbx_strand_id
1 'polypeptide(L)'
;MKRMSMIFKSKANRALDRMEDPRETLDYSYQRQLEMLQKVRRGVADVATSRKRLELQIQQLEQQQNKLTDQGKKALQVGREDLAREALTRRAGLDSQLSDLRVQYQNLQGEEEKLTLASQRLQAKVDAFRTRKETIKATYTAAEAQTKINEAFSGISEEMGDVGLAIQRAEEKTETMKARAGAIDELLASGALEDFSGPRDDIQAELDRMGAGTGVELELERMKAELGQGPAPKQLDPGAPQGQPQQAPQQQAAPQPPAQGQWPQQPGGAQ
;
A
#
# COMPACT_ATOMS: atom_id res chain seq x y z
N MET A 1 -32.55 -11.25 -23.65
CA MET A 1 -32.62 -9.83 -23.22
C MET A 1 -31.77 -9.45 -21.99
N LYS A 2 -31.40 -10.38 -21.09
CA LYS A 2 -30.62 -10.05 -19.87
C LYS A 2 -29.20 -9.49 -20.09
N ARG A 3 -28.53 -9.81 -21.20
CA ARG A 3 -27.15 -9.36 -21.46
C ARG A 3 -27.04 -7.88 -21.87
N MET A 4 -27.99 -7.34 -22.65
CA MET A 4 -27.97 -5.94 -23.08
C MET A 4 -28.27 -4.96 -21.93
N SER A 5 -29.19 -5.29 -21.01
CA SER A 5 -29.45 -4.42 -19.85
C SER A 5 -28.29 -4.43 -18.84
N MET A 6 -27.53 -5.53 -18.77
CA MET A 6 -26.34 -5.65 -17.92
C MET A 6 -25.19 -4.77 -18.42
N ILE A 7 -24.99 -4.69 -19.75
CA ILE A 7 -23.98 -3.81 -20.35
C ILE A 7 -24.33 -2.34 -20.12
N PHE A 8 -25.60 -1.94 -20.31
CA PHE A 8 -26.03 -0.56 -20.04
C PHE A 8 -25.95 -0.19 -18.55
N LYS A 9 -26.37 -1.08 -17.63
CA LYS A 9 -26.19 -0.87 -16.18
C LYS A 9 -24.72 -0.78 -15.78
N SER A 10 -23.84 -1.61 -16.36
CA SER A 10 -22.39 -1.56 -16.05
C SER A 10 -21.73 -0.27 -16.52
N LYS A 11 -22.16 0.31 -17.65
CA LYS A 11 -21.66 1.60 -18.14
C LYS A 11 -22.19 2.77 -17.31
N ALA A 12 -23.43 2.69 -16.83
CA ALA A 12 -24.01 3.69 -15.92
C ALA A 12 -23.33 3.67 -14.54
N ASN A 13 -23.09 2.49 -13.96
CA ASN A 13 -22.31 2.37 -12.72
C ASN A 13 -20.87 2.86 -12.89
N ARG A 14 -20.17 2.48 -13.97
CA ARG A 14 -18.82 3.00 -14.24
C ARG A 14 -18.76 4.51 -14.43
N ALA A 15 -19.82 5.15 -14.95
CA ALA A 15 -19.87 6.60 -15.07
C ALA A 15 -20.11 7.29 -13.72
N LEU A 16 -20.90 6.67 -12.84
CA LEU A 16 -21.12 7.09 -11.46
C LEU A 16 -19.87 6.91 -10.59
N ASP A 17 -19.22 5.74 -10.62
CA ASP A 17 -17.99 5.45 -9.87
C ASP A 17 -16.83 6.36 -10.32
N ARG A 18 -16.82 6.75 -11.60
CA ARG A 18 -15.82 7.67 -12.15
C ARG A 18 -16.05 9.12 -11.72
N MET A 19 -17.29 9.51 -11.46
CA MET A 19 -17.59 10.80 -10.81
C MET A 19 -17.18 10.81 -9.33
N GLU A 20 -17.09 9.64 -8.69
CA GLU A 20 -16.62 9.49 -7.32
C GLU A 20 -15.10 9.24 -7.23
N ASP A 21 -14.40 9.04 -8.35
CA ASP A 21 -12.96 8.77 -8.35
C ASP A 21 -12.18 10.03 -7.91
N PRO A 22 -11.55 10.04 -6.72
CA PRO A 22 -10.81 11.19 -6.23
C PRO A 22 -9.60 11.51 -7.12
N ARG A 23 -9.13 10.57 -7.95
CA ARG A 23 -7.98 10.78 -8.84
C ARG A 23 -8.28 11.83 -9.91
N GLU A 24 -9.43 11.74 -10.58
CA GLU A 24 -9.81 12.66 -11.66
C GLU A 24 -10.10 14.08 -11.11
N THR A 25 -10.78 14.19 -9.98
CA THR A 25 -11.09 15.48 -9.34
C THR A 25 -9.84 16.20 -8.84
N LEU A 26 -8.85 15.47 -8.31
CA LEU A 26 -7.57 16.04 -7.90
C LEU A 26 -6.71 16.46 -9.11
N ASP A 27 -6.71 15.70 -10.20
CA ASP A 27 -6.02 16.06 -11.44
C ASP A 27 -6.61 17.36 -12.04
N TYR A 28 -7.95 17.48 -12.08
CA TYR A 28 -8.63 18.71 -12.48
C TYR A 28 -8.27 19.91 -11.59
N SER A 29 -8.30 19.71 -10.27
CA SER A 29 -7.96 20.76 -9.30
C SER A 29 -6.50 21.23 -9.45
N TYR A 30 -5.57 20.30 -9.71
CA TYR A 30 -4.16 20.63 -9.97
C TYR A 30 -4.00 21.45 -11.25
N GLN A 31 -4.67 21.05 -12.34
CA GLN A 31 -4.68 21.80 -13.59
C GLN A 31 -5.16 23.24 -13.38
N ARG A 32 -6.25 23.41 -12.62
CA ARG A 32 -6.79 24.73 -12.29
C ARG A 32 -5.84 25.58 -11.46
N GLN A 33 -5.12 24.97 -10.52
CA GLN A 33 -4.08 25.65 -9.73
C GLN A 33 -2.92 26.12 -10.61
N LEU A 34 -2.47 25.31 -11.58
CA LEU A 34 -1.44 25.69 -12.55
C LEU A 34 -1.88 26.88 -13.42
N GLU A 35 -3.13 26.87 -13.90
CA GLU A 35 -3.68 28.01 -14.65
C GLU A 35 -3.69 29.29 -13.83
N MET A 36 -4.12 29.21 -12.56
CA MET A 36 -4.11 30.36 -11.66
C MET A 36 -2.70 30.88 -11.42
N LEU A 37 -1.74 29.99 -11.18
CA LEU A 37 -0.34 30.33 -11.02
C LEU A 37 0.21 31.05 -12.26
N GLN A 38 -0.11 30.56 -13.46
CA GLN A 38 0.30 31.20 -14.71
C GLN A 38 -0.32 32.59 -14.87
N LYS A 39 -1.60 32.77 -14.52
CA LYS A 39 -2.26 34.08 -14.51
C LYS A 39 -1.59 35.06 -13.55
N VAL A 40 -1.26 34.63 -12.34
CA VAL A 40 -0.56 35.47 -11.35
C VAL A 40 0.83 35.86 -11.87
N ARG A 41 1.60 34.92 -12.43
CA ARG A 41 2.90 35.21 -13.03
C ARG A 41 2.82 36.23 -14.17
N ARG A 42 1.78 36.13 -15.00
CA ARG A 42 1.51 37.11 -16.07
C ARG A 42 1.20 38.49 -15.49
N GLY A 43 0.34 38.55 -14.48
CA GLY A 43 0.02 39.80 -13.78
C GLY A 43 1.26 40.47 -13.15
N VAL A 44 2.16 39.70 -12.55
CA VAL A 44 3.46 40.22 -12.05
C VAL A 44 4.26 40.84 -13.20
N ALA A 45 4.36 40.15 -14.34
CA ALA A 45 5.10 40.64 -15.50
C ALA A 45 4.48 41.93 -16.09
N ASP A 46 3.16 42.03 -16.11
CA ASP A 46 2.44 43.22 -16.60
C ASP A 46 2.69 44.44 -15.70
N VAL A 47 2.71 44.23 -14.38
CA VAL A 47 3.05 45.28 -13.39
C VAL A 47 4.52 45.69 -13.51
N ALA A 48 5.44 44.73 -13.60
CA ALA A 48 6.86 45.00 -13.79
C ALA A 48 7.13 45.79 -15.09
N THR A 49 6.41 45.45 -16.16
CA THR A 49 6.48 46.17 -17.45
C THR A 49 6.00 47.61 -17.30
N SER A 50 4.87 47.80 -16.61
CA SER A 50 4.32 49.13 -16.34
C SER A 50 5.27 49.98 -15.50
N ARG A 51 5.84 49.40 -14.42
CA ARG A 51 6.86 50.06 -13.60
C ARG A 51 8.07 50.45 -14.42
N LYS A 52 8.57 49.56 -15.28
CA LYS A 52 9.74 49.85 -16.12
C LYS A 52 9.47 50.97 -17.13
N ARG A 53 8.26 51.04 -17.69
CA ARG A 53 7.85 52.15 -18.56
C ARG A 53 7.87 53.49 -17.81
N LEU A 54 7.35 53.53 -16.57
CA LEU A 54 7.42 54.73 -15.73
C LEU A 54 8.88 55.10 -15.40
N GLU A 55 9.73 54.12 -15.12
CA GLU A 55 11.17 54.34 -14.87
C GLU A 55 11.85 55.06 -16.04
N LEU A 56 11.60 54.59 -17.28
CA LEU A 56 12.15 55.19 -18.49
C LEU A 56 11.62 56.62 -18.70
N GLN A 57 10.34 56.85 -18.40
CA GLN A 57 9.74 58.19 -18.49
C GLN A 57 10.34 59.15 -17.47
N ILE A 58 10.55 58.70 -16.23
CA ILE A 58 11.24 59.46 -15.17
C ILE A 58 12.65 59.84 -15.65
N GLN A 59 13.43 58.88 -16.15
CA GLN A 59 14.78 59.12 -16.66
C GLN A 59 14.79 60.15 -17.80
N GLN A 60 13.81 60.11 -18.71
CA GLN A 60 13.70 61.07 -19.79
C GLN A 60 13.41 62.49 -19.30
N LEU A 61 12.54 62.64 -18.29
CA LEU A 61 12.22 63.94 -17.69
C LEU A 61 13.38 64.48 -16.85
N GLU A 62 14.10 63.63 -16.12
CA GLU A 62 15.31 64.01 -15.38
C GLU A 62 16.40 64.53 -16.32
N GLN A 63 16.58 63.92 -17.49
CA GLN A 63 17.50 64.45 -18.50
C GLN A 63 17.09 65.83 -19.01
N GLN A 64 15.79 66.09 -19.18
CA GLN A 64 15.30 67.41 -19.58
C GLN A 64 15.47 68.45 -18.47
N GLN A 65 15.19 68.06 -17.22
CA GLN A 65 15.39 68.87 -16.03
C GLN A 65 16.87 69.28 -15.87
N ASN A 66 17.80 68.35 -16.12
CA ASN A 66 19.24 68.60 -16.10
C ASN A 66 19.65 69.59 -17.20
N LYS A 67 19.15 69.40 -18.43
CA LYS A 67 19.40 70.34 -19.54
C LYS A 67 18.93 71.76 -19.23
N LEU A 68 17.73 71.91 -18.68
CA LEU A 68 17.20 73.22 -18.27
C LEU A 68 18.03 73.84 -17.14
N THR A 69 18.51 73.01 -16.20
CA THR A 69 19.40 73.47 -15.13
C THR A 69 20.73 73.99 -15.70
N ASP A 70 21.32 73.29 -16.66
CA ASP A 70 22.57 73.73 -17.30
C ASP A 70 22.37 74.98 -18.17
N GLN A 71 21.24 75.07 -18.88
CA GLN A 71 20.87 76.28 -19.64
C GLN A 71 20.69 77.49 -18.71
N GLY A 72 20.00 77.32 -17.59
CA GLY A 72 19.84 78.38 -16.59
C GLY A 72 21.18 78.84 -16.00
N LYS A 73 22.07 77.90 -15.65
CA LYS A 73 23.44 78.22 -15.19
C LYS A 73 24.24 79.01 -16.24
N LYS A 74 24.20 78.57 -17.50
CA LYS A 74 24.89 79.27 -18.61
C LYS A 74 24.33 80.66 -18.85
N ALA A 75 23.00 80.83 -18.80
CA ALA A 75 22.35 82.13 -18.95
C ALA A 75 22.79 83.13 -17.86
N LEU A 76 22.89 82.67 -16.60
CA LEU A 76 23.42 83.47 -15.50
C LEU A 76 24.89 83.87 -15.71
N GLN A 77 25.73 82.95 -16.21
CA GLN A 77 27.15 83.24 -16.50
C GLN A 77 27.34 84.35 -17.53
N VAL A 78 26.42 84.48 -18.49
CA VAL A 78 26.45 85.53 -19.53
C VAL A 78 25.58 86.75 -19.19
N GLY A 79 25.09 86.84 -17.95
CA GLY A 79 24.31 87.98 -17.45
C GLY A 79 22.87 88.07 -17.98
N ARG A 80 22.34 87.01 -18.60
CA ARG A 80 20.95 86.96 -19.10
C ARG A 80 20.01 86.34 -18.08
N GLU A 81 19.62 87.14 -17.09
CA GLU A 81 18.72 86.70 -16.01
C GLU A 81 17.31 86.32 -16.48
N ASP A 82 16.82 86.96 -17.54
CA ASP A 82 15.54 86.69 -18.18
C ASP A 82 15.46 85.22 -18.67
N LEU A 83 16.47 84.79 -19.43
CA LEU A 83 16.59 83.41 -19.91
C LEU A 83 16.80 82.42 -18.76
N ALA A 84 17.53 82.81 -17.72
CA ALA A 84 17.72 81.98 -16.54
C ALA A 84 16.40 81.73 -15.79
N ARG A 85 15.59 82.79 -15.59
CA ARG A 85 14.25 82.65 -14.98
C ARG A 85 13.35 81.76 -15.82
N GLU A 86 13.31 81.95 -17.14
CA GLU A 86 12.50 81.11 -18.02
C GLU A 86 12.89 79.63 -17.94
N ALA A 87 14.20 79.31 -17.97
CA ALA A 87 14.69 77.94 -17.83
C ALA A 87 14.28 77.31 -16.49
N LEU A 88 14.37 78.08 -15.39
CA LEU A 88 13.95 77.65 -14.06
C LEU A 88 12.43 77.47 -13.95
N THR A 89 11.62 78.33 -14.57
CA THR A 89 10.15 78.17 -14.62
C THR A 89 9.76 76.89 -15.36
N ARG A 90 10.40 76.60 -16.50
CA ARG A 90 10.18 75.35 -17.23
C ARG A 90 10.59 74.14 -16.40
N ARG A 91 11.71 74.23 -15.67
CA ARG A 91 12.18 73.16 -14.78
C ARG A 91 11.18 72.89 -13.66
N ALA A 92 10.66 73.93 -13.03
CA ALA A 92 9.66 73.79 -11.96
C ALA A 92 8.41 73.02 -12.42
N GLY A 93 8.01 73.18 -13.69
CA GLY A 93 6.93 72.39 -14.29
C GLY A 93 7.28 70.91 -14.52
N LEU A 94 8.55 70.58 -14.72
CA LEU A 94 9.02 69.18 -14.78
C LEU A 94 9.16 68.56 -13.38
N ASP A 95 9.53 69.36 -12.37
CA ASP A 95 9.70 68.92 -10.99
C ASP A 95 8.39 68.36 -10.42
N SER A 96 7.25 69.01 -10.70
CA SER A 96 5.93 68.51 -10.29
C SER A 96 5.59 67.18 -10.97
N GLN A 97 5.78 67.08 -12.30
CA GLN A 97 5.52 65.85 -13.06
C GLN A 97 6.41 64.69 -12.58
N LEU A 98 7.68 64.96 -12.29
CA LEU A 98 8.61 63.97 -11.75
C LEU A 98 8.18 63.48 -10.37
N SER A 99 7.72 64.38 -9.50
CA SER A 99 7.19 64.03 -8.19
C SER A 99 6.03 63.04 -8.31
N ASP A 100 5.06 63.34 -9.18
CA ASP A 100 3.88 62.48 -9.39
C ASP A 100 4.26 61.11 -9.95
N LEU A 101 5.15 61.07 -10.94
CA LEU A 101 5.63 59.81 -11.53
C LEU A 101 6.43 58.96 -10.54
N ARG A 102 7.24 59.58 -9.68
CA ARG A 102 7.99 58.86 -8.63
C ARG A 102 7.06 58.23 -7.61
N VAL A 103 5.98 58.90 -7.21
CA VAL A 103 4.95 58.31 -6.35
C VAL A 103 4.30 57.11 -7.03
N GLN A 104 3.90 57.23 -8.29
CA GLN A 104 3.32 56.12 -9.04
C GLN A 104 4.29 54.94 -9.21
N TYR A 105 5.57 55.23 -9.45
CA TYR A 105 6.62 54.21 -9.53
C TYR A 105 6.77 53.45 -8.21
N GLN A 106 6.81 54.15 -7.08
CA GLN A 106 6.90 53.53 -5.75
C GLN A 106 5.67 52.65 -5.44
N ASN A 107 4.48 53.10 -5.83
CA ASN A 107 3.26 52.31 -5.68
C ASN A 107 3.33 51.01 -6.50
N LEU A 108 3.71 51.10 -7.78
CA LEU A 108 3.86 49.91 -8.63
C LEU A 108 4.97 48.97 -8.14
N GLN A 109 6.07 49.52 -7.61
CA GLN A 109 7.13 48.72 -7.00
C GLN A 109 6.62 47.91 -5.81
N GLY A 110 5.89 48.55 -4.90
CA GLY A 110 5.28 47.86 -3.76
C GLY A 110 4.23 46.82 -4.17
N GLU A 111 3.47 47.07 -5.24
CA GLU A 111 2.53 46.10 -5.81
C GLU A 111 3.24 44.90 -6.46
N GLU A 112 4.32 45.14 -7.23
CA GLU A 112 5.13 44.09 -7.86
C GLU A 112 5.72 43.16 -6.79
N GLU A 113 6.28 43.71 -5.72
CA GLU A 113 6.84 42.93 -4.61
C GLU A 113 5.78 42.06 -3.92
N LYS A 114 4.60 42.64 -3.64
CA LYS A 114 3.47 41.90 -3.05
C LYS A 114 3.00 40.77 -3.95
N LEU A 115 2.84 41.01 -5.25
CA LEU A 115 2.41 40.00 -6.22
C LEU A 115 3.47 38.92 -6.41
N THR A 116 4.75 39.29 -6.38
CA THR A 116 5.87 38.34 -6.46
C THR A 116 5.86 37.38 -5.27
N LEU A 117 5.71 37.90 -4.05
CA LEU A 117 5.59 37.08 -2.85
C LEU A 117 4.33 36.19 -2.88
N ALA A 118 3.20 36.73 -3.36
CA ALA A 118 1.98 35.95 -3.54
C ALA A 118 2.16 34.82 -4.56
N SER A 119 2.87 35.07 -5.67
CA SER A 119 3.19 34.08 -6.69
C SER A 119 4.06 32.95 -6.13
N GLN A 120 5.09 33.28 -5.36
CA GLN A 120 5.96 32.28 -4.72
C GLN A 120 5.19 31.41 -3.72
N ARG A 121 4.32 32.02 -2.91
CA ARG A 121 3.45 31.28 -1.98
C ARG A 121 2.47 30.37 -2.72
N LEU A 122 1.91 30.83 -3.84
CA LEU A 122 1.02 30.02 -4.66
C LEU A 122 1.76 28.83 -5.29
N GLN A 123 2.98 29.05 -5.80
CA GLN A 123 3.84 27.98 -6.31
C GLN A 123 4.08 26.91 -5.24
N ALA A 124 4.49 27.30 -4.03
CA ALA A 124 4.70 26.36 -2.94
C ALA A 124 3.43 25.54 -2.59
N LYS A 125 2.25 26.17 -2.63
CA LYS A 125 0.96 25.48 -2.44
C LYS A 125 0.66 24.49 -3.56
N VAL A 126 0.92 24.86 -4.81
CA VAL A 126 0.74 23.99 -5.98
C VAL A 126 1.66 22.76 -5.88
N ASP A 127 2.91 22.94 -5.48
CA ASP A 127 3.87 21.84 -5.33
C ASP A 127 3.49 20.89 -4.17
N ALA A 128 3.03 21.46 -3.05
CA ALA A 128 2.48 20.68 -1.95
C ALA A 128 1.23 19.89 -2.37
N PHE A 129 0.35 20.52 -3.17
CA PHE A 129 -0.84 19.87 -3.70
C PHE A 129 -0.49 18.73 -4.66
N ARG A 130 0.51 18.91 -5.53
CA ARG A 130 1.02 17.85 -6.42
C ARG A 130 1.44 16.62 -5.61
N THR A 131 2.23 16.82 -4.57
CA THR A 131 2.71 15.72 -3.71
C THR A 131 1.56 15.01 -3.02
N ARG A 132 0.64 15.78 -2.43
CA ARG A 132 -0.55 15.24 -1.75
C ARG A 132 -1.45 14.47 -2.71
N LYS A 133 -1.63 14.99 -3.94
CA LYS A 133 -2.39 14.32 -5.00
C LYS A 133 -1.80 12.94 -5.28
N GLU A 134 -0.51 12.85 -5.60
CA GLU A 134 0.12 11.55 -5.91
C GLU A 134 0.01 10.56 -4.73
N THR A 135 0.15 11.06 -3.49
CA THR A 135 -0.05 10.24 -2.28
C THR A 135 -1.47 9.70 -2.20
N ILE A 136 -2.49 10.55 -2.39
CA ILE A 136 -3.90 10.13 -2.35
C ILE A 136 -4.19 9.13 -3.48
N LYS A 137 -3.67 9.38 -4.70
CA LYS A 137 -3.84 8.44 -5.83
C LYS A 137 -3.26 7.06 -5.50
N ALA A 138 -2.05 7.02 -4.92
CA ALA A 138 -1.42 5.76 -4.51
C ALA A 138 -2.21 5.05 -3.40
N THR A 139 -2.61 5.76 -2.35
CA THR A 139 -3.41 5.20 -1.24
C THR A 139 -4.76 4.68 -1.73
N TYR A 140 -5.42 5.41 -2.64
CA TYR A 140 -6.67 4.97 -3.24
C TYR A 140 -6.49 3.69 -4.07
N THR A 141 -5.45 3.61 -4.90
CA THR A 141 -5.15 2.40 -5.66
C THR A 141 -4.80 1.21 -4.77
N ALA A 142 -4.08 1.43 -3.66
CA ALA A 142 -3.82 0.38 -2.68
C ALA A 142 -5.11 -0.10 -1.99
N ALA A 143 -5.98 0.82 -1.58
CA ALA A 143 -7.27 0.49 -0.99
C ALA A 143 -8.18 -0.26 -1.98
N GLU A 144 -8.23 0.17 -3.24
CA GLU A 144 -8.96 -0.50 -4.32
C GLU A 144 -8.46 -1.95 -4.53
N ALA A 145 -7.13 -2.15 -4.52
CA ALA A 145 -6.54 -3.48 -4.63
C ALA A 145 -6.88 -4.36 -3.41
N GLN A 146 -6.82 -3.81 -2.19
CA GLN A 146 -7.18 -4.54 -0.98
C GLN A 146 -8.65 -4.98 -0.99
N THR A 147 -9.57 -4.12 -1.40
CA THR A 147 -10.98 -4.46 -1.55
C THR A 147 -11.18 -5.60 -2.54
N LYS A 148 -10.53 -5.53 -3.72
CA LYS A 148 -10.62 -6.60 -4.74
C LYS A 148 -10.07 -7.94 -4.23
N ILE A 149 -8.98 -7.93 -3.44
CA ILE A 149 -8.42 -9.14 -2.83
C ILE A 149 -9.40 -9.71 -1.80
N ASN A 150 -9.98 -8.87 -0.95
CA ASN A 150 -10.94 -9.31 0.07
C ASN A 150 -12.22 -9.88 -0.57
N GLU A 151 -12.73 -9.25 -1.64
CA GLU A 151 -13.87 -9.75 -2.42
C GLU A 151 -13.54 -11.10 -3.08
N ALA A 152 -12.36 -11.23 -3.70
CA ALA A 152 -11.92 -12.49 -4.30
C ALA A 152 -11.79 -13.60 -3.24
N PHE A 153 -11.24 -13.29 -2.06
CA PHE A 153 -11.11 -14.26 -0.97
C PHE A 153 -12.47 -14.66 -0.38
N SER A 154 -13.39 -13.71 -0.24
CA SER A 154 -14.77 -13.99 0.18
C SER A 154 -15.49 -14.88 -0.84
N GLY A 155 -15.34 -14.59 -2.13
CA GLY A 155 -15.95 -15.40 -3.20
C GLY A 155 -15.38 -16.81 -3.26
N ILE A 156 -14.06 -16.99 -3.08
CA ILE A 156 -13.44 -18.31 -2.95
C ILE A 156 -13.93 -19.03 -1.70
N SER A 157 -14.09 -18.32 -0.57
CA SER A 157 -14.57 -18.94 0.68
C SER A 157 -16.00 -19.46 0.56
N GLU A 158 -16.86 -18.74 -0.18
CA GLU A 158 -18.22 -19.17 -0.50
C GLU A 158 -18.21 -20.43 -1.39
N GLU A 159 -17.38 -20.44 -2.45
CA GLU A 159 -17.21 -21.60 -3.33
C GLU A 159 -16.60 -22.82 -2.59
N MET A 160 -15.62 -22.61 -1.71
CA MET A 160 -15.05 -23.68 -0.89
C MET A 160 -16.05 -24.23 0.12
N GLY A 161 -16.92 -23.38 0.69
CA GLY A 161 -18.01 -23.81 1.56
C GLY A 161 -19.00 -24.74 0.83
N ASP A 162 -19.37 -24.37 -0.39
CA ASP A 162 -20.24 -25.17 -1.25
C ASP A 162 -19.61 -26.52 -1.63
N VAL A 163 -18.32 -26.52 -1.98
CA VAL A 163 -17.57 -27.75 -2.28
C VAL A 163 -17.44 -28.64 -1.05
N GLY A 164 -17.17 -28.08 0.13
CA GLY A 164 -17.09 -28.83 1.39
C GLY A 164 -18.40 -29.54 1.72
N LEU A 165 -19.53 -28.86 1.56
CA LEU A 165 -20.87 -29.47 1.73
C LEU A 165 -21.14 -30.59 0.70
N ALA A 166 -20.64 -30.44 -0.53
CA ALA A 166 -20.76 -31.49 -1.54
C ALA A 166 -19.95 -32.74 -1.19
N ILE A 167 -18.72 -32.57 -0.67
CA ILE A 167 -17.86 -33.67 -0.22
C ILE A 167 -18.50 -34.41 0.96
N GLN A 168 -18.97 -33.70 2.00
CA GLN A 168 -19.63 -34.33 3.15
C GLN A 168 -20.82 -35.20 2.74
N ARG A 169 -21.67 -34.72 1.82
CA ARG A 169 -22.79 -35.52 1.29
C ARG A 169 -22.32 -36.77 0.54
N ALA A 170 -21.22 -36.68 -0.19
CA ALA A 170 -20.64 -37.82 -0.90
C ALA A 170 -20.09 -38.87 0.07
N GLU A 171 -19.44 -38.44 1.15
CA GLU A 171 -18.95 -39.30 2.24
C GLU A 171 -20.10 -39.98 2.97
N GLU A 172 -21.11 -39.22 3.43
CA GLU A 172 -22.31 -39.77 4.09
C GLU A 172 -23.01 -40.83 3.24
N LYS A 173 -23.15 -40.56 1.94
CA LYS A 173 -23.75 -41.51 1.01
C LYS A 173 -22.90 -42.77 0.87
N THR A 174 -21.58 -42.63 0.84
CA THR A 174 -20.65 -43.75 0.76
C THR A 174 -20.69 -44.60 2.02
N GLU A 175 -20.67 -43.98 3.20
CA GLU A 175 -20.80 -44.68 4.47
C GLU A 175 -22.16 -45.36 4.60
N THR A 176 -23.25 -44.73 4.15
CA THR A 176 -24.58 -45.37 4.09
C THR A 176 -24.57 -46.57 3.16
N MET A 177 -23.91 -46.48 1.99
CA MET A 177 -23.78 -47.61 1.07
C MET A 177 -22.95 -48.75 1.67
N LYS A 178 -21.85 -48.43 2.38
CA LYS A 178 -21.04 -49.43 3.09
C LYS A 178 -21.80 -50.09 4.23
N ALA A 179 -22.51 -49.32 5.06
CA ALA A 179 -23.34 -49.83 6.14
C ALA A 179 -24.45 -50.75 5.61
N ARG A 180 -25.06 -50.36 4.48
CA ARG A 180 -26.05 -51.19 3.78
C ARG A 180 -25.44 -52.48 3.23
N ALA A 181 -24.25 -52.41 2.63
CA ALA A 181 -23.53 -53.58 2.15
C ALA A 181 -23.18 -54.54 3.32
N GLY A 182 -22.64 -54.02 4.41
CA GLY A 182 -22.34 -54.80 5.62
C GLY A 182 -23.59 -55.43 6.25
N ALA A 183 -24.71 -54.71 6.30
CA ALA A 183 -25.99 -55.28 6.76
C ALA A 183 -26.50 -56.39 5.82
N ILE A 184 -26.28 -56.27 4.50
CA ILE A 184 -26.60 -57.33 3.53
C ILE A 184 -25.70 -58.55 3.76
N ASP A 185 -24.40 -58.35 3.98
CA ASP A 185 -23.45 -59.43 4.27
C ASP A 185 -23.81 -60.17 5.57
N GLU A 186 -24.22 -59.44 6.63
CA GLU A 186 -24.71 -60.04 7.88
C GLU A 186 -26.03 -60.81 7.70
N LEU A 187 -26.95 -60.31 6.87
CA LEU A 187 -28.20 -61.01 6.56
C LEU A 187 -27.97 -62.28 5.72
N LEU A 188 -26.97 -62.27 4.82
CA LEU A 188 -26.51 -63.46 4.09
C LEU A 188 -25.87 -64.47 5.04
N ALA A 189 -24.97 -64.02 5.93
CA ALA A 189 -24.28 -64.90 6.89
C ALA A 189 -25.21 -65.51 7.95
N SER A 190 -26.25 -64.78 8.37
CA SER A 190 -27.27 -65.28 9.31
C SER A 190 -28.32 -66.19 8.65
N GLY A 191 -28.29 -66.34 7.32
CA GLY A 191 -29.22 -67.18 6.56
C GLY A 191 -30.62 -66.61 6.41
N ALA A 192 -30.81 -65.33 6.73
CA ALA A 192 -32.10 -64.63 6.57
C ALA A 192 -32.32 -64.10 5.14
N LEU A 193 -31.25 -63.96 4.35
CA LEU A 193 -31.31 -63.68 2.92
C LEU A 193 -31.02 -64.96 2.12
N GLU A 194 -31.97 -65.38 1.29
CA GLU A 194 -31.83 -66.53 0.40
C GLU A 194 -31.09 -66.09 -0.87
N ASP A 195 -29.88 -66.60 -1.08
CA ASP A 195 -29.04 -66.28 -2.24
C ASP A 195 -29.60 -66.92 -3.51
N PHE A 196 -30.09 -66.08 -4.44
CA PHE A 196 -30.61 -66.50 -5.74
C PHE A 196 -29.53 -66.54 -6.84
N SER A 197 -28.25 -66.32 -6.53
CA SER A 197 -27.16 -66.31 -7.52
C SER A 197 -26.60 -67.71 -7.85
N GLY A 198 -27.42 -68.54 -8.49
CA GLY A 198 -26.94 -69.71 -9.24
C GLY A 198 -26.55 -70.96 -8.41
N PRO A 199 -26.32 -72.11 -9.07
CA PRO A 199 -26.24 -73.41 -8.40
C PRO A 199 -25.00 -73.50 -7.50
N ARG A 200 -25.23 -73.81 -6.21
CA ARG A 200 -24.18 -74.12 -5.24
C ARG A 200 -23.30 -75.27 -5.73
N ASP A 201 -22.00 -75.06 -5.70
CA ASP A 201 -20.99 -76.10 -5.90
C ASP A 201 -20.74 -76.78 -4.55
N ASP A 202 -21.40 -77.92 -4.32
CA ASP A 202 -21.40 -78.69 -3.06
C ASP A 202 -20.00 -79.11 -2.60
N ILE A 203 -19.00 -79.02 -3.49
CA ILE A 203 -17.61 -79.39 -3.25
C ILE A 203 -16.89 -78.41 -2.32
N GLN A 204 -17.20 -77.11 -2.40
CA GLN A 204 -16.51 -76.10 -1.58
C GLN A 204 -16.93 -76.16 -0.10
N ALA A 205 -18.20 -76.49 0.16
CA ALA A 205 -18.72 -76.68 1.52
C ALA A 205 -18.15 -77.93 2.20
N GLU A 206 -17.85 -78.99 1.44
CA GLU A 206 -17.23 -80.22 1.95
C GLU A 206 -15.73 -79.99 2.29
N LEU A 207 -15.03 -79.14 1.51
CA LEU A 207 -13.63 -78.76 1.75
C LEU A 207 -13.44 -77.89 3.01
N ASP A 208 -14.30 -76.91 3.24
CA ASP A 208 -14.24 -76.07 4.46
C ASP A 208 -14.53 -76.90 5.72
N ARG A 209 -15.42 -77.91 5.62
CA ARG A 209 -15.68 -78.88 6.70
C ARG A 209 -14.47 -79.76 7.01
N MET A 210 -13.74 -80.20 6.00
CA MET A 210 -12.50 -80.97 6.19
C MET A 210 -11.36 -80.10 6.72
N GLY A 211 -11.24 -78.85 6.26
CA GLY A 211 -10.23 -77.91 6.72
C GLY A 211 -10.35 -77.56 8.21
N ALA A 212 -11.57 -77.36 8.70
CA ALA A 212 -11.84 -77.06 10.12
C ALA A 212 -11.51 -78.22 11.07
N GLY A 213 -11.63 -79.48 10.64
CA GLY A 213 -11.29 -80.65 11.46
C GLY A 213 -9.78 -80.78 11.75
N THR A 214 -8.93 -80.45 10.77
CA THR A 214 -7.46 -80.57 10.92
C THR A 214 -6.85 -79.52 11.86
N GLY A 215 -7.43 -78.33 11.96
CA GLY A 215 -6.93 -77.26 12.84
C GLY A 215 -7.22 -77.53 14.32
N VAL A 216 -8.41 -78.06 14.62
CA VAL A 216 -8.86 -78.33 16.00
C VAL A 216 -8.05 -79.45 16.64
N GLU A 217 -7.71 -80.51 15.88
CA GLU A 217 -6.90 -81.62 16.40
C GLU A 217 -5.48 -81.19 16.79
N LEU A 218 -4.85 -80.31 15.97
CA LEU A 218 -3.51 -79.77 16.25
C LEU A 218 -3.51 -78.86 17.49
N GLU A 219 -4.58 -78.09 17.69
CA GLU A 219 -4.74 -77.20 18.83
C GLU A 219 -5.06 -77.97 20.13
N LEU A 220 -5.72 -79.13 20.02
CA LEU A 220 -6.02 -80.04 21.14
C LEU A 220 -4.79 -80.83 21.61
N GLU A 221 -3.90 -81.23 20.68
CA GLU A 221 -2.58 -81.78 21.02
C GLU A 221 -1.71 -80.74 21.74
N ARG A 222 -1.75 -79.48 21.26
CA ARG A 222 -1.00 -78.39 21.88
C ARG A 222 -1.51 -78.05 23.29
N MET A 223 -2.82 -78.04 23.51
CA MET A 223 -3.40 -77.88 24.86
C MET A 223 -3.12 -79.07 25.79
N LYS A 224 -3.06 -80.31 25.27
CA LYS A 224 -2.62 -81.48 26.05
C LYS A 224 -1.15 -81.39 26.46
N ALA A 225 -0.30 -80.84 25.61
CA ALA A 225 1.11 -80.60 25.93
C ALA A 225 1.29 -79.51 27.01
N GLU A 226 0.44 -78.48 27.02
CA GLU A 226 0.45 -77.42 28.04
C GLU A 226 -0.12 -77.87 29.40
N LEU A 227 -1.05 -78.83 29.43
CA LEU A 227 -1.63 -79.37 30.68
C LEU A 227 -0.75 -80.46 31.34
N GLY A 228 0.33 -80.90 30.69
CA GLY A 228 1.21 -81.98 31.15
C GLY A 228 2.44 -81.55 31.96
N GLN A 229 2.68 -80.25 32.17
CA GLN A 229 3.83 -79.79 32.95
C GLN A 229 3.49 -78.64 33.92
N GLY A 230 3.52 -78.95 35.21
CA GLY A 230 3.74 -78.00 36.29
C GLY A 230 3.79 -78.71 37.64
N PRO A 231 4.43 -78.12 38.68
CA PRO A 231 5.64 -77.30 38.66
C PRO A 231 6.61 -77.67 39.81
N ALA A 232 7.68 -76.85 39.94
CA ALA A 232 8.38 -76.44 41.18
C ALA A 232 9.86 -76.89 41.35
N PRO A 233 10.64 -76.27 42.27
CA PRO A 233 11.18 -74.91 42.17
C PRO A 233 12.66 -74.81 42.66
N LYS A 234 13.32 -73.64 42.54
CA LYS A 234 14.26 -73.00 43.52
C LYS A 234 15.04 -71.86 42.86
N GLN A 235 14.87 -70.61 43.33
CA GLN A 235 15.72 -69.85 44.30
C GLN A 235 17.01 -69.28 43.66
N LEU A 236 17.12 -67.93 43.55
CA LEU A 236 17.95 -67.02 44.38
C LEU A 236 19.45 -67.29 44.19
N ASP A 237 20.37 -66.38 43.87
CA ASP A 237 20.47 -64.92 43.81
C ASP A 237 21.84 -64.62 43.12
N PRO A 238 22.63 -63.60 43.50
CA PRO A 238 23.00 -62.40 42.76
C PRO A 238 24.29 -62.52 41.92
N GLY A 239 24.53 -61.57 41.00
CA GLY A 239 25.86 -61.41 40.40
C GLY A 239 25.89 -60.64 39.08
N ALA A 240 25.88 -59.31 39.16
CA ALA A 240 26.61 -58.48 38.18
C ALA A 240 28.11 -58.86 38.22
N PRO A 241 28.98 -58.56 37.23
CA PRO A 241 28.85 -57.43 36.31
C PRO A 241 29.32 -57.70 34.87
N GLN A 242 28.89 -56.85 33.95
CA GLN A 242 29.65 -56.36 32.79
C GLN A 242 28.71 -55.33 32.16
N GLY A 243 29.03 -54.06 32.21
CA GLY A 243 30.07 -53.50 31.37
C GLY A 243 29.51 -52.16 30.94
N GLN A 244 29.72 -51.22 31.84
CA GLN A 244 29.31 -49.83 31.86
C GLN A 244 29.63 -49.02 30.58
N PRO A 245 29.10 -47.79 30.52
CA PRO A 245 28.94 -46.93 29.36
C PRO A 245 30.07 -45.89 29.24
N GLN A 246 29.98 -45.02 28.23
CA GLN A 246 30.54 -43.66 28.24
C GLN A 246 29.80 -42.86 27.14
N GLN A 247 29.14 -41.70 27.29
CA GLN A 247 29.20 -40.56 28.22
C GLN A 247 30.62 -40.15 28.63
N ALA A 248 31.12 -38.93 28.43
CA ALA A 248 30.55 -37.72 27.85
C ALA A 248 31.75 -36.77 27.53
N PRO A 249 31.85 -35.55 28.06
CA PRO A 249 31.99 -34.30 27.30
C PRO A 249 33.35 -33.61 27.53
N GLN A 250 33.60 -32.48 26.86
CA GLN A 250 34.32 -31.27 27.36
C GLN A 250 34.77 -30.42 26.15
N GLN A 251 34.31 -29.17 26.03
CA GLN A 251 34.90 -27.97 26.62
C GLN A 251 36.36 -27.70 26.20
N GLN A 252 36.51 -26.61 25.44
CA GLN A 252 37.63 -25.65 25.44
C GLN A 252 37.00 -24.35 24.91
N ALA A 253 36.78 -23.25 25.64
CA ALA A 253 37.72 -22.40 26.39
C ALA A 253 39.00 -22.14 25.57
N ALA A 254 39.40 -20.93 25.16
CA ALA A 254 38.99 -19.54 25.43
C ALA A 254 39.60 -18.69 24.26
N PRO A 255 40.10 -17.45 24.47
CA PRO A 255 39.41 -16.17 24.65
C PRO A 255 39.79 -15.13 23.55
N GLN A 256 39.01 -14.04 23.43
CA GLN A 256 39.48 -12.64 23.56
C GLN A 256 38.63 -11.60 22.78
N PRO A 257 38.21 -10.51 23.44
CA PRO A 257 37.74 -9.23 22.86
C PRO A 257 38.95 -8.24 22.80
N PRO A 258 38.84 -6.89 22.73
CA PRO A 258 37.69 -5.99 22.54
C PRO A 258 37.92 -4.82 21.54
N ALA A 259 36.86 -4.07 21.21
CA ALA A 259 36.87 -2.61 21.00
C ALA A 259 35.40 -2.15 20.88
N GLN A 260 34.71 -1.75 21.97
CA GLN A 260 34.70 -0.39 22.53
C GLN A 260 34.72 0.73 21.47
N GLY A 261 33.51 1.14 21.05
CA GLY A 261 33.23 2.45 20.48
C GLY A 261 32.25 3.17 21.41
N GLN A 262 32.80 3.98 22.31
CA GLN A 262 32.11 4.81 23.29
C GLN A 262 31.36 5.96 22.60
N TRP A 263 30.13 6.21 23.05
CA TRP A 263 29.56 7.56 23.10
C TRP A 263 30.26 8.34 24.23
N PRO A 264 30.26 9.67 24.17
CA PRO A 264 29.42 10.31 25.17
C PRO A 264 28.65 11.55 24.68
N GLN A 265 27.53 11.75 25.35
CA GLN A 265 26.74 12.97 25.34
C GLN A 265 27.50 14.15 25.99
N GLN A 266 27.11 15.37 25.64
CA GLN A 266 27.19 16.54 26.53
C GLN A 266 25.83 17.23 26.56
N PRO A 267 25.37 17.64 27.75
CA PRO A 267 24.65 18.90 27.88
C PRO A 267 25.21 19.78 29.01
N GLY A 268 24.98 21.09 28.87
CA GLY A 268 25.21 22.13 29.89
C GLY A 268 25.98 23.32 29.31
N GLY A 269 25.61 24.58 29.46
CA GLY A 269 24.54 25.24 30.19
C GLY A 269 24.89 26.74 30.34
N ALA A 270 23.86 27.57 30.51
CA ALA A 270 23.85 28.94 31.06
C ALA A 270 24.70 30.05 30.41
N GLN A 271 24.01 31.04 29.83
CA GLN A 271 23.75 32.36 30.44
C GLN A 271 22.63 33.07 29.69
#